data_AF-A0A7S0QFV0-F1
#
_entry.id   AF-A0A7S0QFV0-F1
#
_cell.length_a   1.000
_cell.length_b   1.000
_cell.length_c   1.000
_cell.angle_alpha   90.00
_cell.angle_beta   90.00
_cell.angle_gamma   90.00
#
_symmetry.space_group_name_H-M   'P 1'
#
loop_
_entity.id
_entity.type
_entity.pdbx_description
1 polymer ?
#
loop_
_entity_poly.entity_id
_entity_poly.type
_entity_poly.pdbx_seq_one_letter_code
_entity_poly.pdbx_strand_id
1 'polypeptide(L)'
;IVDFVRSLCDVSKEELGDARAGTDGNGPRVFCMQKVVEITYFNMSRIRIVWSRIWAILGEHFQAVALGPDVQLAMYAIDSLRQLALKFLEKEELASFHFQRDFLKPFDNVLLHSKSPEIRELVIRCLVQVVLSSHARVRSGWRNVLH
;
A
#
# COMPACT_ATOMS: atom_id res chain seq x y z
N ILE A 1 -2.28 -11.67 15.90
CA ILE A 1 -2.46 -10.52 14.96
C ILE A 1 -1.82 -10.81 13.61
N VAL A 2 -0.53 -11.17 13.54
CA VAL A 2 0.13 -11.48 12.26
C VAL A 2 -0.60 -12.57 11.47
N ASP A 3 -1.03 -13.66 12.13
CA ASP A 3 -1.77 -14.75 11.45
C ASP A 3 -3.16 -14.32 10.97
N PHE A 4 -3.81 -13.43 11.72
CA PHE A 4 -5.08 -12.82 11.30
C PHE A 4 -4.87 -11.95 10.05
N VAL A 5 -3.82 -11.12 10.03
CA VAL A 5 -3.48 -10.29 8.86
C VAL A 5 -3.20 -11.17 7.64
N ARG A 6 -2.44 -12.26 7.81
CA ARG A 6 -2.17 -13.23 6.73
C ARG A 6 -3.48 -13.83 6.19
N SER A 7 -4.31 -14.36 7.09
CA SER A 7 -5.59 -14.97 6.71
C SER A 7 -6.51 -13.97 5.98
N LEU A 8 -6.55 -12.71 6.43
CA LEU A 8 -7.31 -11.66 5.75
C LEU A 8 -6.77 -11.35 4.35
N CYS A 9 -5.45 -11.28 4.18
CA CYS A 9 -4.84 -11.10 2.86
C CYS A 9 -5.16 -12.28 1.94
N ASP A 10 -5.12 -13.51 2.43
CA ASP A 10 -5.44 -14.70 1.62
C ASP A 10 -6.91 -14.70 1.17
N VAL A 11 -7.85 -14.41 2.08
CA VAL A 11 -9.27 -14.25 1.74
C VAL A 11 -9.48 -13.08 0.77
N SER A 12 -8.75 -11.97 0.93
CA SER A 12 -8.80 -10.85 -0.01
C SER A 12 -8.28 -11.24 -1.40
N LYS A 13 -7.27 -12.10 -1.51
CA LYS A 13 -6.80 -12.59 -2.82
C LYS A 13 -7.86 -13.44 -3.50
N GLU A 14 -8.51 -14.33 -2.74
CA GLU A 14 -9.60 -15.16 -3.24
C GLU A 14 -10.79 -14.30 -3.69
N GLU A 15 -11.20 -13.32 -2.89
CA GLU A 15 -12.30 -12.40 -3.23
C GLU A 15 -12.04 -11.62 -4.52
N LEU A 16 -10.82 -11.07 -4.67
CA LEU A 16 -10.43 -10.28 -5.85
C LEU A 16 -10.24 -11.15 -7.10
N GLY A 17 -9.89 -12.43 -6.93
CA GLY A 17 -9.73 -13.39 -8.02
C GLY A 17 -11.05 -13.99 -8.51
N ASP A 18 -12.11 -13.94 -7.71
CA ASP A 18 -13.41 -14.49 -8.09
C ASP A 18 -14.18 -13.51 -9.00
N ALA A 19 -13.95 -13.65 -10.31
CA ALA A 19 -14.68 -12.92 -11.35
C ALA A 19 -16.21 -13.16 -11.31
N ARG A 20 -16.68 -14.22 -10.63
CA ARG A 20 -18.12 -14.53 -10.46
C ARG A 20 -18.69 -13.95 -9.17
N ALA A 21 -17.86 -13.43 -8.27
CA ALA A 21 -18.31 -12.81 -7.04
C ALA A 21 -18.95 -11.44 -7.29
N GLY A 22 -18.78 -10.78 -8.43
CA GLY A 22 -19.54 -9.57 -8.74
C GLY A 22 -21.05 -9.88 -8.75
N THR A 23 -21.74 -9.64 -7.63
CA THR A 23 -23.21 -9.66 -7.59
C THR A 23 -23.65 -8.54 -8.52
N ASP A 24 -24.33 -8.92 -9.59
CA ASP A 24 -25.13 -8.01 -10.43
C ASP A 24 -24.34 -7.14 -11.42
N GLY A 25 -23.16 -7.58 -11.88
CA GLY A 25 -22.43 -6.91 -12.97
C GLY A 25 -21.59 -5.69 -12.54
N ASN A 26 -21.37 -5.51 -11.24
CA ASN A 26 -20.76 -4.30 -10.67
C ASN A 26 -19.24 -4.40 -10.36
N GLY A 27 -18.51 -5.25 -11.07
CA GLY A 27 -17.07 -5.46 -10.86
C GLY A 27 -16.72 -6.38 -9.67
N PRO A 28 -15.42 -6.67 -9.45
CA PRO A 28 -14.97 -7.55 -8.36
C PRO A 28 -15.31 -6.99 -6.98
N ARG A 29 -15.66 -7.87 -6.03
CA ARG A 29 -15.92 -7.47 -4.64
C ARG A 29 -14.61 -7.03 -3.99
N VAL A 30 -14.62 -5.88 -3.30
CA VAL A 30 -13.42 -5.29 -2.67
C VAL A 30 -13.53 -5.21 -1.15
N PHE A 31 -14.45 -5.94 -0.52
CA PHE A 31 -14.73 -5.79 0.90
C PHE A 31 -13.53 -6.18 1.77
N CYS A 32 -12.89 -7.32 1.52
CA CYS A 32 -11.72 -7.74 2.28
C CYS A 32 -10.54 -6.82 1.98
N MET A 33 -10.44 -6.29 0.75
CA MET A 33 -9.42 -5.28 0.44
C MET A 33 -9.64 -3.98 1.24
N GLN A 34 -10.88 -3.52 1.39
CA GLN A 34 -11.20 -2.40 2.29
C GLN A 34 -10.78 -2.71 3.74
N LYS A 35 -11.02 -3.94 4.20
CA LYS A 35 -10.57 -4.38 5.54
C LYS A 35 -9.04 -4.40 5.66
N VAL A 36 -8.32 -4.80 4.62
CA VAL A 36 -6.84 -4.71 4.55
C VAL A 36 -6.40 -3.25 4.74
N VAL A 37 -7.04 -2.28 4.08
CA VAL A 37 -6.74 -0.85 4.25
C VAL A 37 -6.99 -0.39 5.69
N GLU A 38 -8.16 -0.71 6.25
CA GLU A 38 -8.54 -0.37 7.63
C GLU A 38 -7.52 -0.93 8.65
N ILE A 39 -7.20 -2.22 8.57
CA ILE A 39 -6.26 -2.82 9.52
C ILE A 39 -4.85 -2.25 9.35
N THR A 40 -4.46 -1.86 8.13
CA THR A 40 -3.18 -1.19 7.91
C THR A 40 -3.15 0.10 8.71
N TYR A 41 -4.16 0.96 8.52
CA TYR A 41 -4.28 2.24 9.22
C TYR A 41 -4.22 2.10 10.75
N PHE A 42 -5.04 1.21 11.32
CA PHE A 42 -5.11 1.04 12.78
C PHE A 42 -3.86 0.43 13.40
N ASN A 43 -3.05 -0.32 12.64
CA ASN A 43 -1.87 -0.99 13.17
C ASN A 43 -0.56 -0.19 13.00
N MET A 44 -0.56 0.89 12.23
CA MET A 44 0.63 1.74 12.01
C MET A 44 1.22 2.37 13.27
N SER A 45 0.51 2.40 14.40
CA SER A 45 1.00 2.92 15.69
C SER A 45 1.56 1.84 16.62
N ARG A 46 1.51 0.56 16.23
CA ARG A 46 2.02 -0.54 17.07
C ARG A 46 3.53 -0.47 17.26
N ILE A 47 3.99 -1.18 18.30
CA ILE A 47 5.42 -1.41 18.57
C ILE A 47 6.11 -1.88 17.28
N ARG A 48 7.25 -1.27 16.97
CA ARG A 48 7.96 -1.36 15.70
C ARG A 48 8.17 -2.78 15.17
N ILE A 49 8.62 -3.70 16.02
CA ILE A 49 8.88 -5.09 15.61
C ILE A 49 7.59 -5.82 15.20
N VAL A 50 6.47 -5.49 15.83
CA VAL A 50 5.16 -6.04 15.50
C VAL A 50 4.66 -5.41 14.20
N TRP A 51 4.78 -4.09 14.06
CA TRP A 51 4.42 -3.38 12.83
C TRP A 51 5.20 -3.90 11.62
N SER A 52 6.52 -4.06 11.72
CA SER A 52 7.35 -4.55 10.62
C SER A 52 6.89 -5.94 10.12
N ARG A 53 6.54 -6.85 11.03
CA ARG A 53 6.00 -8.18 10.67
C ARG A 53 4.62 -8.10 10.02
N ILE A 54 3.77 -7.18 10.47
CA ILE A 54 2.45 -6.92 9.88
C ILE A 54 2.61 -6.31 8.48
N TRP A 55 3.47 -5.31 8.34
CA TRP A 55 3.70 -4.58 7.10
C TRP A 55 4.33 -5.47 6.02
N ALA A 56 5.21 -6.40 6.38
CA ALA A 56 5.78 -7.35 5.43
C ALA A 56 4.67 -8.11 4.66
N ILE A 57 3.58 -8.48 5.34
CA ILE A 57 2.44 -9.18 4.74
C ILE A 57 1.55 -8.21 3.96
N LEU A 58 1.20 -7.07 4.58
CA LEU A 58 0.30 -6.09 3.98
C LEU A 58 0.90 -5.46 2.73
N GLY A 59 2.17 -5.06 2.78
CA GLY A 59 2.88 -4.44 1.67
C GLY A 59 3.01 -5.38 0.47
N GLU A 60 3.27 -6.66 0.72
CA GLU A 60 3.27 -7.69 -0.33
C GLU A 60 1.88 -7.84 -0.95
N HIS A 61 0.82 -7.85 -0.14
CA HIS A 61 -0.56 -7.93 -0.64
C HIS A 61 -0.94 -6.70 -1.48
N PHE A 62 -0.66 -5.49 -1.01
CA PHE A 62 -0.90 -4.27 -1.80
C PHE A 62 -0.14 -4.29 -3.13
N GLN A 63 1.12 -4.74 -3.12
CA GLN A 63 1.92 -4.86 -4.33
C GLN A 63 1.33 -5.88 -5.31
N ALA A 64 0.88 -7.04 -4.81
CA ALA A 64 0.26 -8.07 -5.64
C ALA A 64 -1.01 -7.56 -6.34
N VAL A 65 -1.87 -6.83 -5.61
CA VAL A 65 -3.09 -6.23 -6.18
C VAL A 65 -2.75 -5.11 -7.18
N ALA A 66 -1.78 -4.25 -6.84
CA ALA A 66 -1.34 -3.13 -7.70
C ALA A 66 -0.65 -3.58 -9.01
N LEU A 67 -0.05 -4.77 -9.02
CA LEU A 67 0.54 -5.39 -10.21
C LEU A 67 -0.42 -6.36 -10.92
N GLY A 68 -1.65 -6.48 -10.43
CA GLY A 68 -2.69 -7.33 -10.99
C GLY A 68 -3.14 -6.88 -12.39
N PRO A 69 -3.82 -7.77 -13.13
CA PRO A 69 -4.31 -7.47 -14.47
C PRO A 69 -5.50 -6.50 -14.51
N ASP A 70 -6.25 -6.39 -13.40
CA ASP A 70 -7.37 -5.46 -13.28
C ASP A 70 -6.86 -4.06 -12.92
N VAL A 71 -6.92 -3.15 -13.89
CA VAL A 71 -6.46 -1.77 -13.75
C VAL A 71 -7.23 -1.02 -12.68
N GLN A 72 -8.55 -1.26 -12.52
CA GLN A 72 -9.36 -0.56 -11.52
C GLN A 72 -8.98 -0.99 -10.11
N LEU A 73 -8.77 -2.29 -9.89
CA LEU A 73 -8.26 -2.79 -8.61
C LEU A 73 -6.84 -2.30 -8.32
N ALA A 74 -5.98 -2.24 -9.35
CA ALA A 74 -4.64 -1.72 -9.20
C ALA A 74 -4.63 -0.24 -8.81
N MET A 75 -5.45 0.59 -9.47
CA MET A 75 -5.64 1.99 -9.10
C MET A 75 -6.15 2.15 -7.67
N TYR A 76 -7.14 1.34 -7.28
CA TYR A 76 -7.68 1.34 -5.92
C TYR A 76 -6.61 1.02 -4.87
N ALA A 77 -5.79 0.00 -5.12
CA ALA A 77 -4.69 -0.38 -4.22
C ALA A 77 -3.65 0.74 -4.08
N ILE A 78 -3.27 1.39 -5.19
CA ILE A 78 -2.29 2.47 -5.21
C ILE A 78 -2.82 3.72 -4.51
N ASP A 79 -4.07 4.09 -4.75
CA ASP A 79 -4.68 5.23 -4.06
C ASP A 79 -4.81 4.97 -2.56
N SER A 80 -5.19 3.75 -2.17
CA SER A 80 -5.22 3.33 -0.77
C SER A 80 -3.83 3.42 -0.12
N LEU A 81 -2.80 2.91 -0.80
CA LEU A 81 -1.41 3.05 -0.35
C LEU A 81 -1.01 4.52 -0.18
N ARG A 82 -1.43 5.42 -1.10
CA ARG A 82 -1.14 6.86 -1.02
C ARG A 82 -1.77 7.48 0.23
N GLN A 83 -3.06 7.23 0.47
CA GLN A 83 -3.75 7.73 1.65
C GLN A 83 -3.10 7.25 2.95
N LEU A 84 -2.74 5.97 2.99
CA LEU A 84 -2.04 5.35 4.11
C LEU A 84 -0.63 5.95 4.30
N ALA A 85 0.11 6.19 3.22
CA ALA A 85 1.44 6.82 3.26
C ALA A 85 1.38 8.24 3.81
N LEU A 86 0.42 9.06 3.37
CA LEU A 86 0.22 10.41 3.90
C LEU A 86 -0.01 10.37 5.42
N LYS A 87 -0.85 9.44 5.90
CA LYS A 87 -1.10 9.26 7.34
C LYS A 87 0.07 8.67 8.10
N PHE A 88 0.87 7.82 7.48
CA PHE A 88 2.05 7.24 8.10
C PHE A 88 3.17 8.27 8.26
N LEU A 89 3.36 9.13 7.26
CA LEU A 89 4.39 10.16 7.25
C LEU A 89 4.07 11.38 8.12
N GLU A 90 2.80 11.57 8.53
CA GLU A 90 2.42 12.49 9.59
C GLU A 90 3.05 12.11 10.95
N LYS A 91 3.50 10.87 11.14
CA LYS A 91 4.10 10.37 12.39
C LYS A 91 5.61 10.65 12.44
N GLU A 92 6.11 11.07 13.60
CA GLU A 92 7.54 11.36 13.78
C GLU A 92 8.44 10.13 13.55
N GLU A 93 9.48 10.31 12.74
CA GLU A 93 10.56 9.34 12.56
C GLU A 93 11.71 9.59 13.52
N LEU A 94 11.94 8.62 14.42
CA LEU A 94 13.16 8.57 15.23
C LEU A 94 14.36 8.36 14.30
N ALA A 95 15.42 9.14 14.52
CA ALA A 95 16.57 9.32 13.61
C ALA A 95 17.37 8.05 13.25
N SER A 96 17.08 6.89 13.85
CA SER A 96 17.84 5.64 13.70
C SER A 96 17.11 4.54 12.93
N PHE A 97 15.93 4.81 12.36
CA PHE A 97 15.11 3.77 11.70
C PHE A 97 14.60 4.22 10.33
N HIS A 98 14.62 3.33 9.34
CA HIS A 98 14.24 3.57 7.93
C HIS A 98 12.82 3.09 7.59
N PHE A 99 11.87 3.30 8.48
CA PHE A 99 10.53 2.73 8.30
C PHE A 99 9.69 3.49 7.28
N GLN A 100 9.95 4.79 7.10
CA GLN A 100 9.33 5.55 6.01
C GLN A 100 9.73 4.97 4.66
N ARG A 101 10.99 4.54 4.50
CA ARG A 101 11.45 3.84 3.29
C ARG A 101 10.73 2.51 3.11
N ASP A 102 10.68 1.67 4.13
CA ASP A 102 10.06 0.35 4.02
C ASP A 102 8.56 0.44 3.72
N PHE A 103 7.89 1.49 4.21
CA PHE A 103 6.51 1.80 3.88
C PHE A 103 6.33 2.23 2.42
N LEU A 104 7.26 3.00 1.86
CA LEU A 104 7.16 3.49 0.49
C LEU A 104 7.64 2.46 -0.56
N LYS A 105 8.31 1.39 -0.15
CA LYS A 105 8.83 0.33 -1.03
C LYS A 105 7.79 -0.23 -2.03
N PRO A 106 6.51 -0.43 -1.68
CA PRO A 106 5.51 -0.87 -2.66
C PRO A 106 5.34 0.09 -3.85
N PHE A 107 5.45 1.41 -3.67
CA PHE A 107 5.37 2.35 -4.79
C PHE A 107 6.50 2.14 -5.79
N ASP A 108 7.73 2.03 -5.30
CA ASP A 108 8.92 1.78 -6.13
C ASP A 108 8.79 0.45 -6.89
N ASN A 109 8.42 -0.62 -6.17
CA ASN A 109 8.19 -1.92 -6.78
C ASN A 109 7.09 -1.87 -7.87
N VAL A 110 5.97 -1.18 -7.63
CA VAL A 110 4.89 -1.07 -8.63
C VAL A 110 5.34 -0.23 -9.83
N LEU A 111 6.07 0.86 -9.60
CA LEU A 111 6.61 1.70 -10.67
C LEU A 111 7.55 0.93 -11.60
N LEU A 112 8.42 0.10 -11.04
CA LEU A 112 9.41 -0.70 -11.78
C LEU A 112 8.78 -1.86 -12.56
N HIS A 113 7.78 -2.53 -11.99
CA HIS A 113 7.26 -3.80 -12.55
C HIS A 113 5.93 -3.66 -13.30
N SER A 114 5.19 -2.55 -13.12
CA SER A 114 3.92 -2.37 -13.81
C SER A 114 4.12 -2.16 -15.31
N LYS A 115 3.38 -2.92 -16.12
CA LYS A 115 3.36 -2.79 -17.58
C LYS A 115 2.38 -1.71 -18.05
N SER A 116 1.49 -1.24 -17.18
CA SER A 116 0.50 -0.22 -17.52
C SER A 116 1.11 1.19 -17.37
N PRO A 117 1.15 2.01 -18.43
CA PRO A 117 1.65 3.38 -18.35
C PRO A 117 0.79 4.23 -17.40
N GLU A 118 -0.53 4.00 -17.39
CA GLU A 118 -1.48 4.70 -16.54
C GLU A 118 -1.23 4.44 -15.05
N ILE A 119 -0.93 3.18 -14.69
CA ILE A 119 -0.58 2.80 -13.32
C ILE A 119 0.75 3.44 -12.89
N ARG A 120 1.76 3.45 -13.77
CA ARG A 120 3.04 4.10 -13.48
C ARG A 120 2.89 5.60 -13.28
N GLU A 121 2.10 6.27 -14.12
CA GLU A 121 1.80 7.70 -13.97
C GLU A 121 1.08 7.97 -12.64
N LEU A 122 0.10 7.14 -12.28
CA LEU A 122 -0.60 7.25 -11.00
C LEU A 122 0.37 7.14 -9.82
N VAL A 123 1.28 6.16 -9.84
CA VAL A 123 2.30 6.00 -8.80
C VAL A 123 3.18 7.24 -8.68
N ILE A 124 3.66 7.78 -9.81
CA ILE A 124 4.47 9.01 -9.83
C ILE A 124 3.69 10.16 -9.19
N ARG A 125 2.43 10.37 -9.59
CA ARG A 125 1.57 11.41 -9.01
C ARG A 125 1.38 11.22 -7.51
N CYS A 126 1.18 9.99 -7.06
CA CYS A 126 1.06 9.65 -5.64
C CYS A 126 2.33 10.00 -4.86
N LEU A 127 3.51 9.62 -5.39
CA LEU A 127 4.81 9.92 -4.78
C LEU A 127 5.07 11.42 -4.70
N VAL A 128 4.81 12.15 -5.79
CA VAL A 128 4.92 13.62 -5.82
C VAL A 128 4.02 14.24 -4.75
N GLN A 129 2.76 13.81 -4.65
CA GLN A 129 1.86 14.34 -3.63
C GLN A 129 2.33 14.01 -2.22
N VAL A 130 2.82 12.80 -1.99
CA VAL A 130 3.39 12.37 -0.71
C VAL A 130 4.57 13.26 -0.32
N VAL A 131 5.50 13.52 -1.24
CA VAL A 131 6.66 14.39 -1.03
C VAL A 131 6.23 15.84 -0.75
N LEU A 132 5.34 16.40 -1.58
CA LEU A 132 4.86 17.78 -1.41
C LEU A 132 4.11 17.98 -0.10
N SER A 133 3.25 17.03 0.27
CA SER A 133 2.48 17.06 1.51
C SER A 133 3.36 16.85 2.76
N SER A 134 4.52 16.23 2.57
CA SER A 134 5.48 15.92 3.62
C SER A 134 6.71 16.83 3.60
N HIS A 135 6.81 17.84 2.72
CA HIS A 135 7.99 18.70 2.53
C HIS A 135 8.50 19.37 3.82
N ALA A 136 7.62 19.69 4.78
CA ALA A 136 8.02 20.20 6.08
C ALA A 136 8.51 19.13 7.08
N ARG A 137 8.42 17.83 6.74
CA ARG A 137 8.51 16.68 7.67
C ARG A 137 9.30 15.45 7.16
N VAL A 138 9.70 15.35 5.88
CA VAL A 138 10.51 14.22 5.39
C VAL A 138 11.96 14.33 5.86
N ARG A 139 12.41 13.37 6.68
CA ARG A 139 13.81 13.19 7.08
C ARG A 139 14.53 12.17 6.19
N SER A 140 14.35 10.87 6.41
CA SER A 140 15.17 9.85 5.71
C SER A 140 14.70 9.51 4.28
N GLY A 141 13.47 9.89 3.92
CA GLY A 141 12.83 9.56 2.63
C GLY A 141 13.49 10.15 1.38
N TRP A 142 14.31 11.20 1.53
CA TRP A 142 15.03 11.83 0.42
C TRP A 142 15.93 10.85 -0.34
N ARG A 143 16.47 9.83 0.34
CA ARG A 143 17.47 8.92 -0.25
C ARG A 143 16.92 7.94 -1.30
N ASN A 144 15.59 7.72 -1.35
CA ASN A 144 14.96 6.89 -2.40
C ASN A 144 14.22 7.73 -3.45
N VAL A 145 14.11 9.05 -3.25
CA VAL A 145 13.53 9.98 -4.25
C VAL A 145 14.61 10.51 -5.19
N LEU A 146 15.87 10.51 -4.76
CA LEU A 146 17.00 11.10 -5.49
C LEU A 146 18.03 10.08 -5.99
N HIS A 147 17.71 8.78 -6.03
CA HIS A 147 18.65 7.77 -6.51
C HIS A 147 18.02 6.64 -7.29
#